data_AF-A0A6B7PZ81-F1
#
_entry.id   AF-A0A6B7PZ81-F1
#
_cell.length_a   1.000
_cell.length_b   1.000
_cell.length_c   1.000
_cell.angle_alpha   90.00
_cell.angle_beta   90.00
_cell.angle_gamma   90.00
#
_symmetry.space_group_name_H-M   'P 1'
#
loop_
_entity.id
_entity.type
_entity.pdbx_description
1 polymer ?
#
loop_
_entity_poly.entity_id
_entity_poly.type
_entity_poly.pdbx_seq_one_letter_code
_entity_poly.pdbx_strand_id
1 'polypeptide(L)'
;MNTQEQLRYYEAAIIAAPRRVLAGDDDWKKDITRDAGVYVIWQEKIPIYVGETSALRARMGDLTVFEHHTFARRTCDLFGLGARDRKGLISVYSSNYELSFCAVPFGRKEVEEYLILRWRSSLSNKVAARLLSGHQYNWVVPAAPVFDTGAGSASDIQGLPGNRAKEPDVVAVAEL
;
A
#
# COMPACT_ATOMS: atom_id res chain seq x y z
N MET A 1 29.54 9.05 1.86
CA MET A 1 28.35 8.30 2.31
C MET A 1 28.39 6.93 1.66
N ASN A 2 28.52 5.86 2.45
CA ASN A 2 28.47 4.49 1.93
C ASN A 2 27.03 4.11 1.52
N THR A 3 26.86 2.99 0.82
CA THR A 3 25.54 2.57 0.33
C THR A 3 24.50 2.42 1.43
N GLN A 4 24.86 1.87 2.61
CA GLN A 4 23.91 1.70 3.71
C GLN A 4 23.44 3.04 4.28
N GLU A 5 24.36 4.00 4.43
CA GLU A 5 24.05 5.35 4.85
C GLU A 5 23.15 6.07 3.83
N GLN A 6 23.40 5.87 2.53
CA GLN A 6 22.54 6.42 1.47
C GLN A 6 21.12 5.86 1.54
N LEU A 7 20.99 4.55 1.75
CA LEU A 7 19.69 3.88 1.88
C LEU A 7 18.92 4.39 3.11
N ARG A 8 19.59 4.52 4.26
CA ARG A 8 18.99 5.09 5.48
C ARG A 8 18.62 6.55 5.32
N TYR A 9 19.43 7.33 4.59
CA TYR A 9 19.10 8.71 4.26
C TYR A 9 17.77 8.79 3.49
N TYR A 10 17.58 7.94 2.46
CA TYR A 10 16.34 7.93 1.70
C TYR A 10 15.14 7.40 2.49
N GLU A 11 15.34 6.41 3.39
CA GLU A 11 14.30 5.99 4.34
C GLU A 11 13.84 7.17 5.20
N ALA A 12 14.79 7.87 5.83
CA ALA A 12 14.49 9.03 6.66
C ALA A 12 13.82 10.15 5.84
N ALA A 13 14.31 10.42 4.64
CA ALA A 13 13.75 11.44 3.75
C ALA A 13 12.30 11.12 3.34
N ILE A 14 11.98 9.85 3.04
CA ILE A 14 10.62 9.42 2.67
C ILE A 14 9.67 9.44 3.86
N ILE A 15 10.14 9.09 5.06
CA ILE A 15 9.36 9.18 6.29
C ILE A 15 9.04 10.64 6.63
N ALA A 16 10.01 11.53 6.47
CA ALA A 16 9.85 12.96 6.74
C ALA A 16 9.14 13.73 5.61
N ALA A 17 9.04 13.14 4.41
CA ALA A 17 8.41 13.78 3.27
C ALA A 17 6.93 14.08 3.56
N PRO A 18 6.41 15.25 3.12
CA PRO A 18 5.01 15.58 3.27
C PRO A 18 4.11 14.50 2.69
N ARG A 19 3.12 14.10 3.47
CA ARG A 19 2.07 13.18 3.03
C ARG A 19 0.91 13.96 2.45
N ARG A 20 0.30 13.38 1.43
CA ARG A 20 -0.86 13.92 0.74
C ARG A 20 -1.86 12.82 0.50
N VAL A 21 -3.13 13.19 0.35
CA VAL A 21 -4.18 12.25 -0.05
C VAL A 21 -3.80 11.56 -1.37
N LEU A 22 -3.93 10.23 -1.42
CA LEU A 22 -3.69 9.47 -2.64
C LEU A 22 -4.90 9.62 -3.57
N ALA A 23 -4.71 10.27 -4.71
CA ALA A 23 -5.75 10.57 -5.69
C ALA A 23 -6.88 11.50 -5.19
N GLY A 24 -7.41 12.30 -6.11
CA GLY A 24 -8.46 13.27 -5.84
C GLY A 24 -8.87 13.95 -7.14
N ASP A 25 -9.12 15.26 -7.07
CA ASP A 25 -9.45 16.10 -8.24
C ASP A 25 -8.37 15.99 -9.33
N ASP A 26 -8.71 16.40 -10.56
CA ASP A 26 -7.87 16.21 -11.76
C ASP A 26 -6.40 16.70 -11.61
N ASP A 27 -6.19 17.65 -10.71
CA ASP A 27 -4.91 18.30 -10.43
C ASP A 27 -4.09 17.67 -9.30
N TRP A 28 -4.55 16.58 -8.66
CA TRP A 28 -3.96 16.05 -7.41
C TRP A 28 -2.45 15.70 -7.49
N LYS A 29 -1.93 15.52 -8.70
CA LYS A 29 -0.52 15.18 -8.97
C LYS A 29 0.30 16.33 -9.58
N LYS A 30 -0.27 17.53 -9.74
CA LYS A 30 0.36 18.62 -10.52
C LYS A 30 1.69 19.10 -9.93
N ASP A 31 1.82 19.08 -8.62
CA ASP A 31 2.97 19.52 -7.84
C ASP A 31 4.00 18.40 -7.59
N ILE A 32 3.68 17.15 -7.95
CA ILE A 32 4.61 16.02 -7.88
C ILE A 32 5.68 16.21 -8.95
N THR A 33 6.96 16.03 -8.63
CA THR A 33 8.04 16.21 -9.62
C THR A 33 7.91 15.26 -10.82
N ARG A 34 8.46 15.68 -11.97
CA ARG A 34 8.60 14.82 -13.17
C ARG A 34 9.83 13.91 -13.09
N ASP A 35 10.67 14.08 -12.09
CA ASP A 35 11.91 13.31 -11.93
C ASP A 35 11.66 11.84 -11.56
N ALA A 36 12.72 11.05 -11.72
CA ALA A 36 12.78 9.69 -11.19
C ALA A 36 12.76 9.69 -9.66
N GLY A 37 12.20 8.64 -9.06
CA GLY A 37 12.14 8.56 -7.62
C GLY A 37 11.46 7.31 -7.08
N VAL A 38 11.28 7.33 -5.77
CA VAL A 38 10.57 6.31 -5.01
C VAL A 38 9.38 6.95 -4.32
N TYR A 39 8.28 6.22 -4.24
CA TYR A 39 7.07 6.64 -3.54
C TYR A 39 6.59 5.54 -2.60
N VAL A 40 5.88 5.99 -1.57
CA VAL A 40 5.27 5.12 -0.57
C VAL A 40 3.82 5.49 -0.43
N ILE A 41 2.98 4.47 -0.46
CA ILE A 41 1.58 4.57 -0.09
C ILE A 41 1.47 4.15 1.37
N TRP A 42 0.78 4.97 2.14
CA TRP A 42 0.58 4.83 3.57
C TRP A 42 -0.90 4.59 3.85
N GLN A 43 -1.17 3.78 4.85
CA GLN A 43 -2.45 3.77 5.55
C GLN A 43 -2.16 4.29 6.94
N GLU A 44 -2.66 5.50 7.24
CA GLU A 44 -2.26 6.25 8.43
C GLU A 44 -0.73 6.33 8.55
N LYS A 45 -0.12 5.84 9.63
CA LYS A 45 1.34 5.85 9.86
C LYS A 45 2.07 4.65 9.26
N ILE A 46 1.34 3.67 8.70
CA ILE A 46 1.89 2.37 8.29
C ILE A 46 2.16 2.38 6.78
N PRO A 47 3.39 2.06 6.33
CA PRO A 47 3.65 1.92 4.90
C PRO A 47 3.03 0.62 4.39
N ILE A 48 2.23 0.70 3.33
CA ILE A 48 1.50 -0.45 2.77
C ILE A 48 1.95 -0.82 1.35
N TYR A 49 2.60 0.11 0.66
CA TYR A 49 3.18 -0.16 -0.66
C TYR A 49 4.37 0.75 -0.93
N VAL A 50 5.41 0.21 -1.54
CA VAL A 50 6.57 0.97 -2.06
C VAL A 50 6.66 0.75 -3.56
N GLY A 51 6.94 1.80 -4.32
CA GLY A 51 7.27 1.66 -5.73
C GLY A 51 8.35 2.64 -6.17
N GLU A 52 9.09 2.27 -7.21
CA GLU A 52 9.98 3.18 -7.94
C GLU A 52 9.43 3.55 -9.32
N THR A 53 9.96 4.64 -9.88
CA THR A 53 9.72 5.01 -11.27
C THR A 53 10.78 5.96 -11.80
N SER A 54 10.96 5.97 -13.13
CA SER A 54 11.75 7.00 -13.82
C SER A 54 11.03 8.35 -13.97
N ALA A 55 9.72 8.43 -13.68
CA ALA A 55 8.94 9.67 -13.75
C ALA A 55 7.77 9.66 -12.76
N LEU A 56 7.96 10.26 -11.58
CA LEU A 56 7.00 10.26 -10.47
C LEU A 56 5.60 10.73 -10.89
N ARG A 57 5.48 11.91 -11.49
CA ARG A 57 4.18 12.44 -11.93
C ARG A 57 3.43 11.54 -12.92
N ALA A 58 4.15 10.90 -13.85
CA ALA A 58 3.53 9.99 -14.80
C ALA A 58 2.98 8.76 -14.08
N ARG A 59 3.80 8.14 -13.21
CA ARG A 59 3.41 6.97 -12.41
C ARG A 59 2.22 7.23 -11.49
N MET A 60 2.08 8.43 -10.93
CA MET A 60 0.89 8.77 -10.14
C MET A 60 -0.39 8.72 -10.96
N GLY A 61 -0.33 9.01 -12.27
CA GLY A 61 -1.46 8.75 -13.16
C GLY A 61 -1.84 7.28 -13.23
N ASP A 62 -0.84 6.42 -13.41
CA ASP A 62 -1.03 4.96 -13.52
C ASP A 62 -1.62 4.36 -12.25
N LEU A 63 -1.36 4.94 -11.06
CA LEU A 63 -1.96 4.46 -9.81
C LEU A 63 -3.49 4.43 -9.86
N THR A 64 -4.12 5.33 -10.63
CA THR A 64 -5.58 5.42 -10.78
C THR A 64 -6.12 4.62 -11.96
N VAL A 65 -5.30 3.77 -12.58
CA VAL A 65 -5.66 2.93 -13.73
C VAL A 65 -5.39 1.47 -13.38
N PHE A 66 -6.46 0.67 -13.30
CA PHE A 66 -6.41 -0.73 -12.87
C PHE A 66 -5.38 -1.55 -13.66
N GLU A 67 -5.37 -1.42 -14.99
CA GLU A 67 -4.55 -2.22 -15.88
C GLU A 67 -3.04 -1.94 -15.72
N HIS A 68 -2.70 -0.72 -15.31
CA HIS A 68 -1.34 -0.20 -15.35
C HIS A 68 -0.59 -0.41 -14.03
N HIS A 69 -1.30 -0.71 -12.93
CA HIS A 69 -0.67 -0.74 -11.63
C HIS A 69 -1.11 -1.89 -10.72
N THR A 70 -0.13 -2.63 -10.19
CA THR A 70 -0.40 -3.76 -9.29
C THR A 70 -1.11 -3.34 -8.00
N PHE A 71 -0.79 -2.17 -7.45
CA PHE A 71 -1.50 -1.64 -6.28
C PHE A 71 -2.97 -1.34 -6.58
N ALA A 72 -3.28 -0.82 -7.79
CA ALA A 72 -4.65 -0.56 -8.22
C ALA A 72 -5.45 -1.84 -8.30
N ARG A 73 -4.91 -2.88 -8.95
CA ARG A 73 -5.55 -4.20 -9.03
C ARG A 73 -5.88 -4.76 -7.66
N ARG A 74 -4.90 -4.76 -6.77
CA ARG A 74 -5.09 -5.28 -5.40
C ARG A 74 -6.10 -4.48 -4.59
N THR A 75 -6.14 -3.16 -4.78
CA THR A 75 -7.15 -2.34 -4.11
C THR A 75 -8.53 -2.66 -4.64
N CYS A 76 -8.69 -2.80 -5.95
CA CYS A 76 -9.95 -3.26 -6.53
C CYS A 76 -10.36 -4.63 -5.98
N ASP A 77 -9.44 -5.59 -5.92
CA ASP A 77 -9.72 -6.92 -5.35
C ASP A 77 -10.13 -6.83 -3.86
N LEU A 78 -9.43 -6.03 -3.06
CA LEU A 78 -9.68 -5.88 -1.62
C LEU A 78 -11.04 -5.22 -1.31
N PHE A 79 -11.44 -4.26 -2.12
CA PHE A 79 -12.68 -3.48 -1.92
C PHE A 79 -13.83 -3.93 -2.83
N GLY A 80 -13.65 -5.02 -3.60
CA GLY A 80 -14.69 -5.54 -4.50
C GLY A 80 -15.05 -4.60 -5.66
N LEU A 81 -14.10 -3.77 -6.12
CA LEU A 81 -14.31 -2.84 -7.22
C LEU A 81 -14.11 -3.52 -8.58
N GLY A 82 -14.94 -3.15 -9.56
CA GLY A 82 -14.73 -3.58 -10.93
C GLY A 82 -13.48 -2.95 -11.55
N ALA A 83 -12.83 -3.63 -12.50
CA ALA A 83 -11.63 -3.13 -13.19
C ALA A 83 -11.81 -1.75 -13.86
N ARG A 84 -13.04 -1.43 -14.28
CA ARG A 84 -13.40 -0.14 -14.92
C ARG A 84 -13.93 0.90 -13.92
N ASP A 85 -14.04 0.58 -12.64
CA ASP A 85 -14.55 1.50 -11.62
C ASP A 85 -13.46 2.45 -11.11
N ARG A 86 -13.04 3.34 -12.00
CA ARG A 86 -12.04 4.37 -11.67
C ARG A 86 -12.54 5.32 -10.57
N LYS A 87 -13.84 5.62 -10.53
CA LYS A 87 -14.41 6.52 -9.52
C LYS A 87 -14.37 5.88 -8.14
N GLY A 88 -14.77 4.62 -8.03
CA GLY A 88 -14.64 3.84 -6.80
C GLY A 88 -13.19 3.74 -6.34
N LEU A 89 -12.26 3.47 -7.26
CA LEU A 89 -10.82 3.41 -6.92
C LEU A 89 -10.29 4.73 -6.36
N ILE A 90 -10.64 5.87 -6.99
CA ILE A 90 -10.26 7.19 -6.49
C ILE A 90 -10.88 7.45 -5.12
N SER A 91 -12.16 7.11 -4.91
CA SER A 91 -12.84 7.29 -3.63
C SER A 91 -12.20 6.46 -2.51
N VAL A 92 -11.81 5.22 -2.80
CA VAL A 92 -11.09 4.35 -1.85
C VAL A 92 -9.74 4.96 -1.53
N TYR A 93 -8.97 5.34 -2.55
CA TYR A 93 -7.65 5.94 -2.32
C TYR A 93 -7.72 7.21 -1.49
N SER A 94 -8.65 8.13 -1.83
CA SER A 94 -8.73 9.42 -1.17
C SER A 94 -9.15 9.34 0.29
N SER A 95 -9.87 8.27 0.66
CA SER A 95 -10.40 8.07 2.01
C SER A 95 -9.49 7.22 2.90
N ASN A 96 -8.64 6.37 2.32
CA ASN A 96 -7.90 5.35 3.08
C ASN A 96 -6.39 5.51 3.02
N TYR A 97 -5.87 6.22 2.01
CA TYR A 97 -4.45 6.19 1.71
C TYR A 97 -3.82 7.57 1.55
N GLU A 98 -2.60 7.68 2.03
CA GLU A 98 -1.74 8.83 1.80
C GLU A 98 -0.55 8.42 0.92
N LEU A 99 0.07 9.38 0.27
CA LEU A 99 1.23 9.22 -0.58
C LEU A 99 2.36 10.13 -0.07
N SER A 100 3.57 9.60 0.00
CA SER A 100 4.79 10.42 0.01
C SER A 100 5.74 9.96 -1.08
N PHE A 101 6.67 10.82 -1.48
CA PHE A 101 7.68 10.50 -2.48
C PHE A 101 8.99 11.22 -2.22
N CYS A 102 10.06 10.69 -2.78
CA CYS A 102 11.38 11.30 -2.78
C CYS A 102 11.97 11.17 -4.19
N ALA A 103 12.52 12.26 -4.71
CA ALA A 103 13.25 12.25 -5.97
C ALA A 103 14.58 11.51 -5.78
N VAL A 104 14.84 10.53 -6.64
CA VAL A 104 16.03 9.68 -6.61
C VAL A 104 16.49 9.52 -8.06
N PRO A 105 17.37 10.41 -8.56
CA PRO A 105 17.78 10.42 -9.96
C PRO A 105 18.56 9.14 -10.35
N PHE A 106 19.26 8.53 -9.39
CA PHE A 106 20.01 7.29 -9.56
C PHE A 106 19.90 6.44 -8.29
N GLY A 107 19.91 5.10 -8.44
CA GLY A 107 19.84 4.17 -7.30
C GLY A 107 18.43 3.91 -6.77
N ARG A 108 17.38 4.35 -7.47
CA ARG A 108 15.98 4.21 -7.02
C ARG A 108 15.54 2.76 -6.84
N LYS A 109 16.13 1.83 -7.59
CA LYS A 109 15.79 0.41 -7.49
C LYS A 109 16.34 -0.18 -6.20
N GLU A 110 17.57 0.17 -5.85
CA GLU A 110 18.23 -0.20 -4.61
C GLU A 110 17.48 0.38 -3.40
N VAL A 111 17.00 1.62 -3.51
CA VAL A 111 16.14 2.24 -2.49
C VAL A 111 14.83 1.47 -2.33
N GLU A 112 14.12 1.16 -3.42
CA GLU A 112 12.86 0.38 -3.37
C GLU A 112 13.10 -1.00 -2.74
N GLU A 113 14.10 -1.74 -3.18
CA GLU A 113 14.41 -3.08 -2.66
C GLU A 113 14.76 -3.05 -1.17
N TYR A 114 15.55 -2.07 -0.75
CA TYR A 114 15.86 -1.83 0.65
C TYR A 114 14.59 -1.56 1.47
N LEU A 115 13.73 -0.64 1.03
CA LEU A 115 12.50 -0.30 1.73
C LEU A 115 11.52 -1.47 1.77
N ILE A 116 11.44 -2.27 0.70
CA ILE A 116 10.65 -3.50 0.67
C ILE A 116 11.13 -4.45 1.76
N LEU A 117 12.43 -4.68 1.89
CA LEU A 117 12.99 -5.55 2.93
C LEU A 117 12.80 -4.98 4.34
N ARG A 118 13.00 -3.67 4.47
CA ARG A 118 12.92 -2.93 5.73
C ARG A 118 11.50 -2.90 6.27
N TRP A 119 10.48 -2.73 5.44
CA TRP A 119 9.08 -2.65 5.86
C TRP A 119 8.24 -3.87 5.48
N ARG A 120 8.88 -5.01 5.16
CA ARG A 120 8.21 -6.23 4.67
C ARG A 120 7.09 -6.79 5.55
N SER A 121 7.00 -6.39 6.82
CA SER A 121 5.96 -6.80 7.75
C SER A 121 4.60 -6.14 7.46
N SER A 122 4.57 -4.97 6.83
CA SER A 122 3.34 -4.24 6.54
C SER A 122 3.05 -4.07 5.04
N LEU A 123 4.06 -4.23 4.18
CA LEU A 123 3.89 -4.01 2.75
C LEU A 123 3.09 -5.11 2.07
N SER A 124 2.19 -4.71 1.18
CA SER A 124 1.55 -5.61 0.24
C SER A 124 2.52 -6.08 -0.87
N ASN A 125 3.64 -5.37 -1.11
CA ASN A 125 4.66 -5.73 -2.10
C ASN A 125 5.05 -7.21 -2.00
N LYS A 126 5.19 -7.88 -3.15
CA LYS A 126 5.78 -9.22 -3.16
C LYS A 126 7.28 -9.07 -2.88
N VAL A 127 7.75 -9.62 -1.76
CA VAL A 127 9.19 -9.74 -1.50
C VAL A 127 9.75 -10.79 -2.47
N ALA A 128 10.59 -10.35 -3.40
CA ALA A 128 11.20 -11.27 -4.36
C ALA A 128 12.21 -12.17 -3.63
N ALA A 129 12.15 -13.49 -3.85
CA ALA A 129 13.01 -14.46 -3.17
C ALA A 129 14.51 -14.11 -3.29
N ARG A 130 14.93 -13.60 -4.45
CA ARG A 130 16.30 -13.14 -4.71
C ARG A 130 16.79 -12.07 -3.73
N LEU A 131 15.91 -11.23 -3.19
CA LEU A 131 16.27 -10.20 -2.20
C LEU A 131 16.64 -10.80 -0.85
N LEU A 132 16.09 -11.97 -0.52
CA LEU A 132 16.37 -12.69 0.72
C LEU A 132 17.60 -13.60 0.60
N SER A 133 18.00 -13.97 -0.62
CA SER A 133 19.13 -14.87 -0.86
C SER A 133 20.47 -14.15 -1.06
N GLY A 134 20.46 -12.86 -1.39
CA GLY A 134 21.68 -12.09 -1.67
C GLY A 134 22.39 -11.57 -0.41
N HIS A 135 23.71 -11.37 -0.50
CA HIS A 135 24.50 -10.77 0.58
C HIS A 135 24.35 -9.25 0.72
N GLN A 136 23.86 -8.57 -0.32
CA GLN A 136 23.78 -7.10 -0.37
C GLN A 136 22.93 -6.48 0.77
N TYR A 137 21.88 -7.16 1.19
CA TYR A 137 20.92 -6.67 2.18
C TYR A 137 20.84 -7.53 3.44
N ASN A 138 21.82 -8.40 3.70
CA ASN A 138 21.83 -9.29 4.88
C ASN A 138 21.81 -8.53 6.22
N TRP A 139 22.25 -7.27 6.22
CA TRP A 139 22.26 -6.36 7.36
C TRP A 139 20.90 -5.69 7.61
N VAL A 140 19.95 -5.79 6.67
CA VAL A 140 18.65 -5.12 6.77
C VAL A 140 17.74 -5.90 7.71
N VAL A 141 17.52 -5.31 8.89
CA VAL A 141 16.55 -5.82 9.87
C VAL A 141 15.18 -5.22 9.56
N PRO A 142 14.09 -6.01 9.51
CA PRO A 142 12.73 -5.48 9.38
C PRO A 142 12.41 -4.48 10.48
N ALA A 143 11.63 -3.46 10.14
CA ALA A 143 11.08 -2.53 11.10
C ALA A 143 10.10 -3.29 11.99
N ALA A 144 10.13 -2.97 13.28
CA ALA A 144 9.11 -3.43 14.19
C ALA A 144 7.74 -3.03 13.63
N PRO A 145 6.72 -3.90 13.71
CA PRO A 145 5.38 -3.51 13.31
C PRO A 145 4.96 -2.34 14.19
N VAL A 146 4.44 -1.27 13.56
CA VAL A 146 3.83 -0.18 14.31
C VAL A 146 2.46 -0.67 14.73
N PHE A 147 2.39 -1.35 15.87
CA PHE A 147 1.12 -1.63 16.52
C PHE A 147 0.68 -0.36 17.22
N ASP A 148 -0.46 0.17 16.81
CA ASP A 148 -1.11 1.24 17.54
C ASP A 148 -1.61 0.64 18.86
N THR A 149 -0.85 0.77 19.95
CA THR A 149 -1.41 0.56 21.28
C THR A 149 -2.33 1.74 21.58
N GLY A 150 -3.50 1.69 20.97
CA GLY A 150 -4.60 2.61 21.19
C GLY A 150 -5.03 2.52 22.66
N ALA A 151 -4.58 3.49 23.45
CA ALA A 151 -5.24 3.83 24.69
C ALA A 151 -6.57 4.53 24.34
N GLY A 152 -7.67 3.78 24.42
CA GLY A 152 -9.00 4.27 24.80
C GLY A 152 -9.71 5.26 23.88
N SER A 153 -10.65 4.75 23.07
CA SER A 153 -12.05 5.19 23.14
C SER A 153 -12.93 4.14 22.48
N ALA A 154 -13.54 3.29 23.31
CA ALA A 154 -14.68 2.49 22.89
C ALA A 154 -15.89 3.41 22.76
N SER A 155 -16.30 3.69 21.54
CA SER A 155 -17.64 4.18 21.24
C SER A 155 -18.08 3.62 19.89
N ASP A 156 -18.98 2.64 20.01
CA ASP A 156 -20.10 2.35 19.11
C ASP A 156 -19.81 1.73 17.74
N ILE A 157 -19.70 0.40 17.73
CA ILE A 157 -20.25 -0.42 16.65
C ILE A 157 -21.46 -1.18 17.20
N GLN A 158 -22.65 -0.58 17.08
CA GLN A 158 -23.92 -1.31 17.10
C GLN A 158 -24.49 -1.35 15.68
N GLY A 159 -24.78 -2.56 15.18
CA GLY A 159 -25.79 -2.74 14.14
C GLY A 159 -25.38 -3.60 12.93
N LEU A 160 -25.26 -4.92 13.11
CA LEU A 160 -25.67 -5.85 12.05
C LEU A 160 -26.57 -6.94 12.67
N PRO A 161 -27.80 -7.13 12.16
CA PRO A 161 -28.69 -8.18 12.65
C PRO A 161 -28.23 -9.55 12.12
N GLY A 162 -28.09 -10.50 13.04
CA GLY A 162 -27.67 -11.87 12.77
C GLY A 162 -28.65 -12.62 11.88
N ASN A 163 -28.12 -13.27 10.85
CA ASN A 163 -28.86 -14.22 10.04
C ASN A 163 -28.64 -15.62 10.64
N ARG A 164 -29.62 -16.12 11.41
CA ARG A 164 -29.66 -17.53 11.84
C ARG A 164 -30.00 -18.39 10.62
N ALA A 165 -29.07 -19.28 10.27
CA ALA A 165 -29.34 -20.38 9.36
C ALA A 165 -30.47 -21.26 9.95
N LYS A 166 -31.49 -21.53 9.14
CA LYS A 166 -32.48 -22.58 9.40
C LYS A 166 -31.92 -23.90 8.85
N GLU A 167 -31.85 -24.90 9.73
CA GLU A 167 -31.65 -26.31 9.35
C GLU A 167 -32.87 -26.79 8.53
N PRO A 168 -32.69 -27.63 7.50
CA PRO A 168 -33.80 -28.29 6.83
C PRO A 168 -34.19 -29.58 7.57
N ASP A 169 -35.47 -29.64 7.92
CA ASP A 169 -36.14 -30.82 8.47
C ASP A 169 -36.26 -31.91 7.39
N VAL A 170 -35.81 -33.11 7.71
CA VAL A 170 -35.91 -34.31 6.87
C VAL A 170 -37.25 -34.99 7.20
N VAL A 171 -38.21 -34.93 6.28
CA VAL A 171 -39.42 -35.77 6.37
C VAL A 171 -39.28 -36.94 5.40
N ALA A 172 -39.00 -38.11 5.99
CA ALA A 172 -39.19 -39.41 5.37
C ALA A 172 -40.70 -39.69 5.26
N VAL A 173 -41.16 -40.14 4.10
CA VAL A 173 -42.48 -40.75 3.95
C VAL A 173 -42.29 -42.12 3.29
N ALA A 174 -42.54 -43.17 4.07
CA ALA A 174 -42.66 -44.54 3.62
C ALA A 174 -44.15 -44.97 3.73
N GLU A 175 -44.61 -45.59 2.65
CA GLU A 175 -45.69 -46.59 2.49
C GLU A 175 -46.86 -46.63 3.50
N LEU A 176 -48.08 -46.43 2.99
CA LEU A 176 -49.06 -47.49 2.66
C LEU A 176 -50.26 -46.91 1.90
#